data_AF-A0A1I8MNQ9-F1
#
_entry.id   AF-A0A1I8MNQ9-F1
#
_cell.length_a   1.000
_cell.length_b   1.000
_cell.length_c   1.000
_cell.angle_alpha   90.00
_cell.angle_beta   90.00
_cell.angle_gamma   90.00
#
_symmetry.space_group_name_H-M   'P 1'
#
loop_
_entity.id
_entity.type
_entity.pdbx_description
1 polymer ?
#
loop_
_entity_poly.entity_id
_entity_poly.type
_entity_poly.pdbx_seq_one_letter_code
_entity_poly.pdbx_strand_id
1 'polypeptide(L)'
;MRAMAVLYGILLVAIIFMVGAQSQTVPRRDETYPPPELLAKLRPVHDTCVGKTGVTEEAIKKFSDEEIHEDELLKCYMYCVFDEMDVLHDDGEVHLEKVLDLMPDSMHDLAINMGKRCLYPKGDTTCDRAFWLHSCWKKADPVHYFLV
;
A
#
# COMPACT_ATOMS: atom_id res chain seq x y z
N MET A 1 -24.23 44.90 -7.26
CA MET A 1 -22.84 44.60 -6.84
C MET A 1 -22.80 43.59 -5.68
N ARG A 2 -23.49 43.79 -4.55
CA ARG A 2 -23.49 42.84 -3.42
C ARG A 2 -24.01 41.43 -3.75
N ALA A 3 -25.11 41.31 -4.50
CA ALA A 3 -25.69 40.01 -4.87
C ALA A 3 -24.76 39.19 -5.80
N MET A 4 -24.02 39.86 -6.68
CA MET A 4 -23.05 39.21 -7.59
C MET A 4 -21.87 38.62 -6.81
N ALA A 5 -21.38 39.32 -5.78
CA ALA A 5 -20.29 38.83 -4.93
C ALA A 5 -20.69 37.59 -4.10
N VAL A 6 -21.92 37.55 -3.60
CA VAL A 6 -22.46 36.39 -2.85
C VAL A 6 -22.63 35.18 -3.76
N LEU A 7 -23.15 35.37 -4.99
CA LEU A 7 -23.26 34.28 -5.97
C LEU A 7 -21.89 33.70 -6.35
N TYR A 8 -20.89 34.57 -6.56
CA TYR A 8 -19.53 34.14 -6.88
C TYR A 8 -18.88 33.36 -5.74
N GLY A 9 -19.10 33.80 -4.48
CA GLY A 9 -18.63 33.10 -3.29
C GLY A 9 -19.26 31.70 -3.14
N ILE A 10 -20.57 31.57 -3.37
CA ILE A 10 -21.27 30.28 -3.32
C ILE A 10 -20.80 29.35 -4.44
N LEU A 11 -20.60 29.86 -5.66
CA LEU A 11 -20.06 29.10 -6.79
C LEU A 11 -18.63 28.59 -6.50
N LEU A 12 -17.76 29.43 -5.94
CA LEU A 12 -16.40 29.03 -5.58
C LEU A 12 -16.37 27.94 -4.49
N VAL A 13 -17.21 28.05 -3.46
CA VAL A 13 -17.32 27.03 -2.40
C VAL A 13 -17.88 25.71 -2.96
N ALA A 14 -18.88 25.75 -3.83
CA ALA A 14 -19.44 24.55 -4.46
C ALA A 14 -18.43 23.84 -5.38
N ILE A 15 -17.60 24.60 -6.11
CA ILE A 15 -16.51 24.04 -6.94
C ILE A 15 -15.45 23.37 -6.07
N ILE A 16 -15.06 23.98 -4.94
CA ILE A 16 -14.09 23.39 -3.99
C ILE A 16 -14.63 22.08 -3.40
N PHE A 17 -15.92 22.03 -3.04
CA PHE A 17 -16.55 20.79 -2.56
C PHE A 17 -16.65 19.70 -3.65
N MET A 18 -16.90 20.07 -4.91
CA MET A 18 -16.93 19.11 -6.02
C MET A 18 -15.53 18.60 -6.41
N VAL A 19 -14.49 19.43 -6.30
CA VAL A 19 -13.09 19.00 -6.49
C VAL A 19 -12.61 18.14 -5.31
N GLY A 20 -13.05 18.44 -4.09
CA GLY A 20 -12.70 17.67 -2.89
C GLY A 20 -13.34 16.27 -2.82
N ALA A 21 -14.37 16.00 -3.62
CA ALA A 21 -14.99 14.67 -3.72
C ALA A 21 -14.27 13.73 -4.70
N GLN A 22 -13.19 14.17 -5.34
CA GLN A 22 -12.51 13.41 -6.40
C GLN A 22 -11.20 12.79 -5.91
N SER A 23 -11.20 11.45 -5.88
CA SER A 23 -10.07 10.55 -6.22
C SER A 23 -9.87 9.39 -5.24
N GLN A 24 -10.91 8.58 -5.00
CA GLN A 24 -10.63 7.17 -4.69
C GLN A 24 -10.29 6.49 -6.02
N THR A 25 -9.00 6.37 -6.31
CA THR A 25 -8.51 5.52 -7.40
C THR A 25 -8.91 4.09 -7.08
N VAL A 26 -9.80 3.51 -7.88
CA VAL A 26 -10.24 2.12 -7.71
C VAL A 26 -9.03 1.21 -7.96
N PRO A 27 -8.64 0.37 -6.98
CA PRO A 27 -7.53 -0.56 -7.18
C PRO A 27 -7.90 -1.57 -8.27
N ARG A 28 -6.93 -1.94 -9.10
CA ARG A 28 -7.07 -2.99 -10.11
C ARG A 28 -7.12 -4.33 -9.38
N ARG A 29 -8.27 -5.00 -9.49
CA ARG A 29 -8.57 -6.33 -8.94
C ARG A 29 -9.35 -7.11 -9.99
N ASP A 30 -8.65 -7.59 -11.02
CA ASP A 30 -9.24 -8.37 -12.12
C ASP A 30 -8.66 -9.80 -12.14
N GLU A 31 -9.13 -10.65 -13.04
CA GLU A 31 -8.72 -12.06 -13.12
C GLU A 31 -7.21 -12.25 -13.35
N THR A 32 -6.52 -11.22 -13.83
CA THR A 32 -5.08 -11.23 -14.14
C THR A 32 -4.25 -10.45 -13.12
N TYR A 33 -4.87 -9.68 -12.22
CA TYR A 33 -4.15 -8.79 -11.30
C TYR A 33 -4.84 -8.60 -9.94
N PRO A 34 -4.14 -8.81 -8.81
CA PRO A 34 -2.77 -9.30 -8.69
C PRO A 34 -2.62 -10.71 -9.28
N PRO A 35 -1.44 -11.11 -9.80
CA PRO A 35 -1.27 -12.41 -10.44
C PRO A 35 -1.73 -13.55 -9.52
N PRO A 36 -2.68 -14.42 -9.96
CA PRO A 36 -3.24 -15.47 -9.10
C PRO A 36 -2.19 -16.44 -8.54
N GLU A 37 -1.13 -16.70 -9.30
CA GLU A 37 0.00 -17.54 -8.88
C GLU A 37 0.78 -16.92 -7.72
N LEU A 38 0.97 -15.59 -7.73
CA LEU A 38 1.62 -14.86 -6.65
C LEU A 38 0.74 -14.87 -5.40
N LEU A 39 -0.58 -14.64 -5.55
CA LEU A 39 -1.53 -14.72 -4.44
C LEU A 39 -1.58 -16.11 -3.82
N ALA A 40 -1.50 -17.18 -4.63
CA ALA A 40 -1.44 -18.54 -4.13
C ALA A 40 -0.15 -18.82 -3.33
N LYS A 41 0.99 -18.29 -3.79
CA LYS A 41 2.28 -18.39 -3.09
C LYS A 41 2.30 -17.61 -1.77
N LEU A 42 1.66 -16.45 -1.73
CA LEU A 42 1.61 -15.57 -0.56
C LEU A 42 0.59 -16.00 0.51
N ARG A 43 -0.39 -16.83 0.17
CA ARG A 43 -1.42 -17.30 1.11
C ARG A 43 -0.86 -17.94 2.40
N PRO A 44 0.05 -18.95 2.36
CA PRO A 44 0.59 -19.52 3.59
C PRO A 44 1.41 -18.52 4.43
N VAL A 45 2.01 -17.52 3.78
CA VAL A 45 2.76 -16.44 4.44
C VAL A 45 1.79 -15.49 5.16
N HIS A 46 0.71 -15.10 4.48
CA HIS A 46 -0.39 -14.36 5.08
C HIS A 46 -0.95 -15.09 6.31
N ASP A 47 -1.31 -16.37 6.17
CA ASP A 47 -1.87 -17.18 7.28
C ASP A 47 -0.91 -17.20 8.48
N THR A 48 0.39 -17.36 8.21
CA THR A 48 1.44 -17.35 9.25
C THR A 48 1.55 -15.99 9.93
N CYS A 49 1.56 -14.90 9.16
CA CYS A 49 1.72 -13.56 9.71
C CYS A 49 0.48 -13.06 10.44
N VAL A 50 -0.73 -13.38 9.97
CA VAL A 50 -1.96 -13.15 10.73
C VAL A 50 -1.90 -13.88 12.08
N GLY A 51 -1.48 -15.15 12.07
CA GLY A 51 -1.33 -15.93 13.31
C GLY A 51 -0.28 -15.38 14.27
N LYS A 52 0.84 -14.85 13.75
CA LYS A 52 1.94 -14.29 14.55
C LYS A 52 1.61 -12.91 15.14
N THR A 53 0.95 -12.04 14.37
CA THR A 53 0.74 -10.64 14.78
C THR A 53 -0.63 -10.40 15.38
N GLY A 54 -1.63 -11.21 15.05
CA GLY A 54 -3.02 -10.99 15.46
C GLY A 54 -3.70 -9.83 14.74
N VAL A 55 -3.13 -9.35 13.62
CA VAL A 55 -3.79 -8.34 12.76
C VAL A 55 -5.13 -8.88 12.26
N THR A 56 -6.10 -8.00 12.05
CA THR A 56 -7.40 -8.39 11.49
C THR A 56 -7.37 -8.38 9.97
N GLU A 57 -8.14 -9.29 9.36
CA GLU A 57 -8.39 -9.29 7.91
C GLU A 57 -8.94 -7.94 7.42
N GLU A 58 -9.76 -7.29 8.25
CA GLU A 58 -10.33 -5.98 7.95
C GLU A 58 -9.25 -4.91 7.83
N ALA A 59 -8.26 -4.88 8.74
CA ALA A 59 -7.15 -3.93 8.67
C ALA A 59 -6.30 -4.16 7.41
N ILE A 60 -5.97 -5.42 7.10
CA ILE A 60 -5.23 -5.76 5.88
C ILE A 60 -6.00 -5.30 4.64
N LYS A 61 -7.27 -5.70 4.52
CA LYS A 61 -8.10 -5.41 3.35
C LYS A 61 -8.31 -3.91 3.18
N LYS A 62 -8.60 -3.19 4.27
CA LYS A 62 -8.79 -1.74 4.24
C LYS A 62 -7.52 -1.03 3.76
N PHE A 63 -6.34 -1.48 4.19
CA PHE A 63 -5.09 -0.91 3.71
C PHE A 63 -4.84 -1.25 2.24
N SER A 64 -5.10 -2.50 1.85
CA SER A 64 -4.92 -2.98 0.48
C SER A 64 -5.78 -2.21 -0.52
N ASP A 65 -7.08 -2.11 -0.27
CA ASP A 65 -8.07 -1.69 -1.28
C ASP A 65 -8.59 -0.27 -1.08
N GLU A 66 -8.45 0.29 0.11
CA GLU A 66 -9.06 1.56 0.48
C GLU A 66 -7.98 2.57 0.88
N GLU A 67 -7.94 2.97 2.15
CA GLU A 67 -7.10 4.03 2.67
C GLU A 67 -5.92 3.53 3.50
N ILE A 68 -4.84 4.32 3.48
CA ILE A 68 -3.74 4.16 4.44
C ILE A 68 -4.27 4.56 5.81
N HIS A 69 -4.22 3.62 6.75
CA HIS A 69 -4.55 3.84 8.15
C HIS A 69 -3.46 3.21 9.02
N GLU A 70 -3.26 3.77 10.20
CA GLU A 70 -2.26 3.27 11.14
C GLU A 70 -2.87 2.23 12.08
N ASP A 71 -2.22 1.08 12.18
CA ASP A 71 -2.55 -0.01 13.09
C ASP A 71 -1.23 -0.73 13.42
N GLU A 72 -0.87 -0.82 14.70
CA GLU A 72 0.43 -1.39 15.13
C GLU A 72 0.59 -2.87 14.75
N LEU A 73 -0.49 -3.65 14.76
CA LEU A 73 -0.45 -5.06 14.37
C LEU A 73 -0.29 -5.18 12.85
N LEU A 74 -0.90 -4.28 12.08
CA LEU A 74 -0.73 -4.20 10.62
C LEU A 74 0.70 -3.83 10.22
N LYS A 75 1.33 -2.89 10.94
CA LYS A 75 2.74 -2.53 10.70
C LYS A 75 3.65 -3.75 10.84
N CYS A 76 3.48 -4.50 11.92
CA CYS A 76 4.27 -5.70 12.15
C CYS A 76 3.86 -6.88 11.25
N TYR A 77 2.61 -6.92 10.77
CA TYR A 77 2.20 -7.85 9.72
C TYR A 77 2.98 -7.62 8.42
N MET A 78 3.09 -6.36 7.98
CA MET A 78 3.88 -6.01 6.80
C MET A 78 5.35 -6.42 6.94
N TYR A 79 5.94 -6.20 8.12
CA TYR A 79 7.30 -6.67 8.41
C TYR A 79 7.42 -8.20 8.38
N CYS A 80 6.48 -8.91 9.02
CA CYS A 80 6.44 -10.37 9.04
C CYS A 80 6.41 -10.95 7.63
N VAL A 81 5.67 -10.35 6.70
CA VAL A 81 5.63 -10.81 5.30
C VAL A 81 7.02 -10.73 4.65
N PHE A 82 7.81 -9.69 4.93
CA PHE A 82 9.19 -9.62 4.42
C PHE A 82 10.11 -10.68 5.06
N ASP A 83 9.95 -10.93 6.36
CA ASP A 83 10.71 -11.93 7.09
C ASP A 83 10.43 -13.36 6.58
N GLU A 84 9.15 -13.75 6.49
CA GLU A 84 8.72 -15.07 6.01
C GLU A 84 9.09 -15.33 4.53
N MET A 85 9.26 -14.27 3.74
CA MET A 85 9.68 -14.37 2.34
C MET A 85 11.21 -14.34 2.16
N ASP A 86 11.98 -14.24 3.25
CA ASP A 86 13.45 -14.20 3.26
C ASP A 86 14.05 -13.05 2.41
N VAL A 87 13.36 -11.90 2.43
CA VAL A 87 13.74 -10.68 1.68
C VAL A 87 14.31 -9.57 2.56
N LEU A 88 14.83 -9.94 3.73
CA LEU A 88 15.55 -9.03 4.60
C LEU A 88 17.07 -9.14 4.40
N HIS A 89 17.76 -8.07 4.79
CA HIS A 89 19.19 -8.08 5.10
C HIS A 89 19.42 -8.64 6.51
N ASP A 90 20.67 -8.96 6.86
CA ASP A 90 21.05 -9.49 8.17
C ASP A 90 20.73 -8.54 9.35
N ASP A 91 20.61 -7.24 9.08
CA ASP A 91 20.24 -6.22 10.05
C ASP A 91 18.71 -6.03 10.21
N GLY A 92 17.92 -6.80 9.47
CA GLY A 92 16.46 -6.75 9.46
C GLY A 92 15.88 -5.66 8.54
N GLU A 93 16.68 -4.94 7.77
CA GLU A 93 16.15 -4.02 6.76
C GLU A 93 15.68 -4.75 5.50
N VAL A 94 14.66 -4.19 4.81
CA VAL A 94 14.11 -4.82 3.60
C VAL A 94 15.11 -4.72 2.44
N HIS A 95 15.47 -5.88 1.88
CA HIS A 95 16.33 -5.98 0.71
C HIS A 95 15.50 -5.80 -0.56
N LEU A 96 15.34 -4.55 -1.02
CA LEU A 96 14.46 -4.19 -2.14
C LEU A 96 14.73 -4.95 -3.44
N GLU A 97 15.99 -5.31 -3.72
CA GLU A 97 16.34 -6.14 -4.89
C GLU A 97 15.78 -7.57 -4.75
N LYS A 98 15.91 -8.22 -3.59
CA LYS A 98 15.27 -9.53 -3.35
C LYS A 98 13.75 -9.45 -3.45
N VAL A 99 13.13 -8.36 -2.97
CA VAL A 99 11.68 -8.13 -3.13
C VAL A 99 11.31 -8.10 -4.62
N LEU A 100 12.09 -7.40 -5.44
CA LEU A 100 11.89 -7.32 -6.88
C LEU A 100 12.06 -8.69 -7.54
N ASP A 101 13.09 -9.45 -7.18
CA ASP A 101 13.37 -10.79 -7.72
C ASP A 101 12.27 -11.82 -7.40
N LEU A 102 11.46 -11.60 -6.37
CA LEU A 102 10.30 -12.44 -6.05
C LEU A 102 9.05 -12.09 -6.86
N MET A 103 9.01 -10.93 -7.50
CA MET A 103 7.86 -10.52 -8.32
C MET A 103 7.84 -11.34 -9.62
N PRO A 104 6.65 -11.70 -10.14
CA PRO A 104 6.55 -12.23 -11.48
C PRO A 104 7.10 -11.23 -12.51
N ASP A 105 7.71 -11.71 -13.60
CA ASP A 105 8.27 -10.86 -14.67
C ASP A 105 7.26 -9.82 -15.18
N SER A 106 5.98 -10.18 -15.24
CA SER A 106 4.86 -9.32 -15.67
C SER A 106 4.66 -8.09 -14.78
N MET A 107 5.24 -8.09 -13.58
CA MET A 107 5.16 -7.02 -12.59
C MET A 107 6.45 -6.23 -12.41
N HIS A 108 7.58 -6.61 -13.01
CA HIS A 108 8.87 -5.96 -12.73
C HIS A 108 8.84 -4.45 -13.01
N ASP A 109 8.39 -4.03 -14.19
CA ASP A 109 8.31 -2.61 -14.54
C ASP A 109 7.36 -1.84 -13.61
N LEU A 110 6.27 -2.48 -13.20
CA LEU A 110 5.28 -1.92 -12.29
C LEU A 110 5.88 -1.74 -10.89
N ALA A 111 6.54 -2.78 -10.37
CA ALA A 111 7.21 -2.76 -9.07
C ALA A 111 8.34 -1.72 -9.04
N ILE A 112 9.16 -1.63 -10.10
CA ILE A 112 10.20 -0.60 -10.23
C ILE A 112 9.57 0.80 -10.22
N ASN A 113 8.51 1.03 -11.01
CA ASN A 113 7.88 2.34 -11.07
C ASN A 113 7.20 2.75 -9.76
N MET A 114 6.61 1.80 -9.05
CA MET A 114 6.01 1.97 -7.72
C MET A 114 7.09 2.23 -6.65
N GLY A 115 8.23 1.53 -6.73
CA GLY A 115 9.29 1.53 -5.72
C GLY A 115 10.39 2.56 -5.89
N LYS A 116 10.63 3.11 -7.10
CA LYS A 116 11.80 3.96 -7.41
C LYS A 116 11.95 5.25 -6.57
N ARG A 117 10.89 5.67 -5.85
CA ARG A 117 10.93 6.82 -4.92
C ARG A 117 10.81 6.42 -3.45
N CYS A 118 10.81 5.13 -3.16
CA CYS A 118 10.58 4.53 -1.85
C CYS A 118 11.82 3.78 -1.33
N LEU A 119 13.02 4.26 -1.68
CA LEU A 119 14.28 3.52 -1.44
C LEU A 119 14.82 3.64 -0.02
N TYR A 120 14.28 4.56 0.79
CA TYR A 120 14.81 4.89 2.12
C TYR A 120 13.68 4.88 3.15
N PRO A 121 13.38 3.70 3.73
CA PRO A 121 12.34 3.55 4.76
C PRO A 121 12.58 4.46 5.96
N LYS A 122 11.49 4.96 6.56
CA LYS A 122 11.54 5.85 7.72
C LYS A 122 10.66 5.30 8.83
N GLY A 123 11.17 5.25 10.05
CA GLY A 123 10.45 4.75 11.20
C GLY A 123 11.40 4.29 12.29
N ASP A 124 10.92 4.33 13.54
CA ASP A 124 11.73 4.01 14.71
C ASP A 124 11.95 2.50 14.84
N THR A 125 10.94 1.70 14.50
CA THR A 125 11.00 0.23 14.51
C THR A 125 11.04 -0.35 13.09
N THR A 126 11.40 -1.64 12.98
CA THR A 126 11.32 -2.38 11.72
C THR A 126 9.88 -2.45 11.19
N CYS A 127 8.90 -2.59 12.08
CA CYS A 127 7.48 -2.52 11.74
C CYS A 127 7.09 -1.15 11.14
N ASP A 128 7.56 -0.05 11.75
CA ASP A 128 7.29 1.30 11.21
C ASP A 128 7.93 1.51 9.84
N ARG A 129 9.14 0.99 9.62
CA ARG A 129 9.82 1.08 8.32
C ARG A 129 9.15 0.23 7.25
N ALA A 130 8.68 -0.97 7.58
CA ALA A 130 7.86 -1.79 6.68
C ALA A 130 6.56 -1.06 6.30
N PHE A 131 5.86 -0.49 7.28
CA PHE A 131 4.66 0.31 7.04
C PHE A 131 4.92 1.53 6.16
N TRP A 132 6.06 2.21 6.36
CA TRP A 132 6.45 3.33 5.53
C TRP A 132 6.64 2.91 4.07
N LEU A 133 7.28 1.76 3.81
CA LEU A 133 7.45 1.23 2.45
C LEU A 133 6.10 0.98 1.77
N HIS A 134 5.24 0.20 2.42
CA HIS A 134 3.91 -0.09 1.90
C HIS A 134 3.07 1.17 1.66
N SER A 135 3.14 2.13 2.59
CA SER A 135 2.49 3.44 2.43
C SER A 135 3.05 4.23 1.25
N CYS A 136 4.36 4.20 1.04
CA CYS A 136 5.01 4.87 -0.08
C CYS A 136 4.62 4.23 -1.41
N TRP A 137 4.63 2.90 -1.50
CA TRP A 137 4.20 2.15 -2.68
C TRP A 137 2.75 2.39 -3.03
N LYS A 138 1.83 2.33 -2.05
CA LYS A 138 0.41 2.63 -2.25
C LYS A 138 0.18 4.06 -2.73
N LYS A 139 0.92 5.04 -2.21
CA LYS A 139 0.83 6.43 -2.69
C LYS A 139 1.39 6.60 -4.09
N ALA A 140 2.44 5.86 -4.45
CA ALA A 140 3.09 5.95 -5.75
C ALA A 140 2.24 5.33 -6.87
N ASP A 141 1.60 4.19 -6.60
CA ASP A 141 0.71 3.52 -7.55
C ASP A 141 -0.47 2.84 -6.82
N PRO A 142 -1.52 3.60 -6.46
CA PRO A 142 -2.67 3.07 -5.72
C PRO A 142 -3.54 2.13 -6.58
N VAL A 143 -3.40 2.16 -7.91
CA VAL A 143 -4.13 1.28 -8.81
C VAL A 143 -3.57 -0.13 -8.72
N HIS A 144 -2.25 -0.28 -8.70
CA HIS A 144 -1.62 -1.59 -8.72
C HIS A 144 -1.17 -2.08 -7.35
N TYR A 145 -1.03 -1.20 -6.35
CA TYR A 145 -0.69 -1.64 -5.01
C TYR A 145 -1.72 -2.65 -4.47
N PHE A 146 -1.21 -3.68 -3.80
CA PHE A 146 -2.01 -4.59 -2.99
C PHE A 146 -1.19 -5.07 -1.80
N LEU A 147 -1.91 -5.48 -0.77
CA LEU A 147 -1.42 -6.23 0.37
C LEU A 147 -2.26 -7.50 0.44
N VAL A 148 -1.60 -8.64 0.62
CA VAL A 148 -2.25 -9.92 0.94
C VAL A 148 -2.59 -9.98 2.40
#